data_AF-A0A1Q8FJY8-F1
#
_entry.id   AF-A0A1Q8FJY8-F1
#
_cell.length_a   1.000
_cell.length_b   1.000
_cell.length_c   1.000
_cell.angle_alpha   90.00
_cell.angle_beta   90.00
_cell.angle_gamma   90.00
#
_symmetry.space_group_name_H-M   'P 1'
#
loop_
_entity.id
_entity.type
_entity.pdbx_description
1 polymer ?
#
loop_
_entity_poly.entity_id
_entity_poly.type
_entity_poly.pdbx_seq_one_letter_code
_entity_poly.pdbx_strand_id
1 'polypeptide(L)'
;MAKAVFHKHQRVYVAPVGTWALIEQVKPHWVKDVEEPIRIAYDCGLGRDFTADELAAEQADHVEAGHWRVLRARNKWQSMEECAGHPFPGTFPVVVTEAMDWGGWRVPAAEYDRDPHRIEAQARLLANSPRLLEIAEHLAALAGEDGELPPALAELSHRAESILKDVNTKPAKRGGAARPQAA
;
A
#
# COMPACT_ATOMS: atom_id res chain seq x y z
N MET A 1 -32.98 5.75 -6.89
CA MET A 1 -32.88 6.32 -5.53
C MET A 1 -31.53 5.93 -4.97
N ALA A 2 -30.85 6.80 -4.21
CA ALA A 2 -29.46 6.59 -3.82
C ALA A 2 -29.36 5.96 -2.41
N LYS A 3 -28.58 4.89 -2.28
CA LYS A 3 -28.27 4.25 -0.98
C LYS A 3 -26.78 4.39 -0.67
N ALA A 4 -26.46 4.50 0.62
CA ALA A 4 -25.08 4.64 1.06
C ALA A 4 -24.37 3.30 0.78
N VAL A 5 -23.25 3.38 0.08
CA VAL A 5 -22.36 2.24 -0.23
C VAL A 5 -21.29 2.12 0.85
N PHE A 6 -20.88 3.24 1.44
CA PHE A 6 -19.87 3.31 2.48
C PHE A 6 -20.43 3.89 3.78
N HIS A 7 -19.83 3.52 4.90
CA HIS A 7 -20.25 3.91 6.24
C HIS A 7 -19.23 4.84 6.91
N LYS A 8 -19.69 5.60 7.91
CA LYS A 8 -18.81 6.43 8.73
C LYS A 8 -17.70 5.58 9.37
N HIS A 9 -16.48 6.10 9.37
CA HIS A 9 -15.24 5.45 9.82
C HIS A 9 -14.81 4.21 9.03
N GLN A 10 -15.44 3.93 7.88
CA GLN A 10 -14.92 2.94 6.95
C GLN A 10 -13.69 3.49 6.23
N ARG A 11 -12.60 2.71 6.17
CA ARG A 11 -11.43 3.03 5.34
C ARG A 11 -11.75 2.76 3.87
N VAL A 12 -11.49 3.75 3.03
CA VAL A 12 -11.72 3.71 1.58
C VAL A 12 -10.51 4.29 0.84
N TYR A 13 -10.29 3.81 -0.38
CA TYR A 13 -9.31 4.41 -1.27
C TYR A 13 -9.97 5.53 -2.09
N VAL A 14 -9.41 6.74 -2.01
CA VAL A 14 -9.90 7.93 -2.68
C VAL A 14 -9.18 8.09 -4.01
N ALA A 15 -9.87 7.70 -5.08
CA ALA A 15 -9.34 7.61 -6.42
C ALA A 15 -8.62 8.86 -6.96
N PRO A 16 -9.21 10.06 -6.89
CA PRO A 16 -8.64 11.23 -7.56
C PRO A 16 -7.42 11.77 -6.82
N VAL A 17 -7.24 11.38 -5.55
CA VAL A 17 -6.12 11.79 -4.70
C VAL A 17 -5.04 10.70 -4.66
N GLY A 18 -5.43 9.43 -4.80
CA GLY A 18 -4.50 8.30 -4.80
C GLY A 18 -4.10 7.82 -3.41
N THR A 19 -4.95 8.03 -2.39
CA THR A 19 -4.64 7.71 -0.99
C THR A 19 -5.78 6.99 -0.28
N TRP A 20 -5.46 6.32 0.83
CA TRP A 20 -6.45 5.79 1.77
C TRP A 20 -6.93 6.88 2.73
N ALA A 21 -8.23 6.91 3.02
CA ALA A 21 -8.83 7.82 4.00
C ALA A 21 -9.99 7.13 4.74
N LEU A 22 -10.41 7.70 5.86
CA LEU A 22 -11.64 7.30 6.54
C LEU A 22 -12.81 8.15 6.02
N ILE A 23 -13.98 7.55 5.90
CA ILE A 23 -15.22 8.31 5.73
C ILE A 23 -15.51 9.06 7.03
N GLU A 24 -15.41 10.38 7.01
CA GLU A 24 -15.74 11.22 8.17
C GLU A 24 -17.25 11.42 8.29
N GLN A 25 -17.93 11.66 7.15
CA GLN A 25 -19.38 11.86 7.09
C GLN A 25 -19.98 11.28 5.81
N VAL A 26 -21.19 10.72 5.97
CA VAL A 26 -22.08 10.36 4.85
C VAL A 26 -23.10 11.49 4.71
N LYS A 27 -23.12 12.17 3.56
CA LYS A 27 -23.93 13.36 3.28
C LYS A 27 -25.05 13.02 2.28
N PRO A 28 -26.25 12.64 2.76
CA PRO A 28 -27.40 12.43 1.87
C PRO A 28 -27.96 13.78 1.38
N HIS A 29 -28.23 13.88 0.08
CA HIS A 29 -28.89 15.02 -0.54
C HIS A 29 -30.38 14.73 -0.77
N TRP A 30 -31.22 15.62 -0.27
CA TRP A 30 -32.68 15.50 -0.28
C TRP A 30 -33.31 16.51 -1.22
N VAL A 31 -34.46 16.15 -1.79
CA VAL A 31 -35.33 17.06 -2.55
C VAL A 31 -36.69 17.05 -1.88
N LYS A 32 -37.39 18.19 -1.95
CA LYS A 32 -38.74 18.32 -1.40
C LYS A 32 -39.67 17.25 -1.99
N ASP A 33 -40.54 16.70 -1.15
CA ASP A 33 -41.55 15.70 -1.52
C ASP A 33 -40.97 14.34 -1.99
N VAL A 34 -39.72 14.02 -1.64
CA VAL A 34 -39.08 12.71 -1.88
C VAL A 34 -38.66 12.09 -0.54
N GLU A 35 -39.09 10.86 -0.27
CA GLU A 35 -38.85 10.13 0.98
C GLU A 35 -37.43 9.54 1.11
N GLU A 36 -36.69 9.41 0.01
CA GLU A 36 -35.33 8.90 -0.01
C GLU A 36 -34.35 9.90 -0.66
N PRO A 37 -33.06 9.88 -0.29
CA PRO A 37 -32.09 10.80 -0.86
C PRO A 37 -31.85 10.51 -2.35
N ILE A 38 -31.71 11.59 -3.13
CA ILE A 38 -31.46 11.52 -4.56
C ILE A 38 -29.98 11.22 -4.88
N ARG A 39 -29.08 11.57 -3.97
CA ARG A 39 -27.63 11.39 -4.08
C ARG A 39 -27.03 11.28 -2.70
N ILE A 40 -25.93 10.54 -2.60
CA ILE A 40 -25.11 10.48 -1.39
C ILE A 40 -23.69 10.89 -1.78
N ALA A 41 -23.16 11.83 -1.00
CA ALA A 41 -21.79 12.27 -1.06
C ALA A 41 -21.06 11.84 0.22
N TYR A 42 -19.73 11.73 0.15
CA TYR A 42 -18.89 11.25 1.24
C TYR A 42 -17.80 12.27 1.51
N ASP A 43 -17.69 12.67 2.77
CA ASP A 43 -16.57 13.47 3.24
C ASP A 43 -15.45 12.54 3.71
N CYS A 44 -14.25 12.74 3.18
CA CYS A 44 -13.05 12.00 3.53
C CYS A 44 -11.98 12.89 4.18
N GLY A 45 -12.30 14.14 4.53
CA GLY A 45 -11.33 15.09 5.11
C GLY A 45 -10.31 15.64 4.10
N LEU A 46 -10.54 15.49 2.79
CA LEU A 46 -9.60 15.86 1.71
C LEU A 46 -10.01 17.13 0.96
N GLY A 47 -10.74 18.02 1.61
CA GLY A 47 -11.08 19.36 1.08
C GLY A 47 -12.25 19.41 0.09
N ARG A 48 -12.89 18.29 -0.23
CA ARG A 48 -14.18 18.23 -0.95
C ARG A 48 -14.91 16.92 -0.66
N ASP A 49 -16.19 16.89 -1.05
CA ASP A 49 -16.99 15.67 -1.03
C ASP A 49 -16.72 14.80 -2.27
N PHE A 50 -16.86 13.48 -2.09
CA PHE A 50 -16.66 12.45 -3.11
C PHE A 50 -17.95 11.66 -3.35
N THR A 51 -18.09 11.13 -4.56
CA THR A 51 -19.15 10.19 -4.93
C THR A 51 -18.71 8.75 -4.72
N ALA A 52 -19.65 7.80 -4.69
CA ALA A 52 -19.32 6.39 -4.51
C ALA A 52 -18.37 5.85 -5.59
N ASP A 53 -18.46 6.34 -6.83
CA ASP A 53 -17.62 5.90 -7.96
C ASP A 53 -16.18 6.41 -7.88
N GLU A 54 -15.91 7.40 -7.02
CA GLU A 54 -14.57 7.91 -6.73
C GLU A 54 -13.90 7.17 -5.57
N LEU A 55 -14.62 6.25 -4.92
CA LEU A 55 -14.17 5.53 -3.75
C LEU A 55 -14.11 4.03 -4.04
N ALA A 56 -13.18 3.35 -3.37
CA ALA A 56 -13.11 1.89 -3.39
C ALA A 56 -12.94 1.34 -1.98
N ALA A 57 -13.62 0.23 -1.69
CA ALA A 57 -13.44 -0.50 -0.45
C ALA A 57 -12.05 -1.17 -0.41
N GLU A 58 -11.63 -1.60 0.78
CA GLU A 58 -10.51 -2.51 0.96
C GLU A 58 -10.81 -3.85 0.26
N GLN A 59 -9.87 -4.35 -0.52
CA GLN A 59 -9.86 -5.71 -1.07
C GLN A 59 -8.58 -6.39 -0.62
N ALA A 60 -8.72 -7.56 0.00
CA ALA A 60 -7.58 -8.40 0.35
C ALA A 60 -6.88 -8.89 -0.94
N ASP A 61 -5.56 -8.81 -0.94
CA ASP A 61 -4.67 -9.27 -1.99
C ASP A 61 -3.41 -9.84 -1.36
N HIS A 62 -3.29 -11.17 -1.36
CA HIS A 62 -2.11 -11.80 -0.79
C HIS A 62 -0.91 -11.58 -1.72
N VAL A 63 0.13 -10.95 -1.20
CA VAL A 63 1.34 -10.65 -1.97
C VAL A 63 2.31 -11.82 -1.89
N GLU A 64 2.47 -12.55 -3.00
CA GLU A 64 3.54 -13.54 -3.16
C GLU A 64 4.87 -12.83 -3.48
N ALA A 65 5.62 -12.45 -2.45
CA ALA A 65 6.79 -11.58 -2.60
C ALA A 65 8.01 -12.28 -3.26
N GLY A 66 8.13 -13.61 -3.18
CA GLY A 66 9.26 -14.34 -3.79
C GLY A 66 10.64 -13.94 -3.22
N HIS A 67 11.69 -13.99 -4.04
CA HIS A 67 13.06 -13.65 -3.61
C HIS A 67 13.58 -12.39 -4.30
N TRP A 68 13.81 -11.32 -3.53
CA TRP A 68 14.36 -10.07 -4.04
C TRP A 68 15.87 -10.02 -3.89
N ARG A 69 16.56 -9.35 -4.82
CA ARG A 69 18.03 -9.22 -4.80
C ARG A 69 18.47 -7.85 -5.26
N VAL A 70 19.59 -7.38 -4.72
CA VAL A 70 20.23 -6.15 -5.18
C VAL A 70 21.18 -6.50 -6.33
N LEU A 71 20.89 -5.96 -7.52
CA LEU A 71 21.83 -5.91 -8.63
C LEU A 71 22.40 -4.51 -8.76
N ARG A 72 23.46 -4.38 -9.56
CA ARG A 72 24.05 -3.09 -9.92
C ARG A 72 23.83 -2.78 -11.39
N ALA A 73 23.32 -1.58 -11.66
CA ALA A 73 23.21 -1.05 -13.00
C ALA A 73 24.29 0.01 -13.23
N ARG A 74 24.75 0.13 -14.48
CA ARG A 74 25.72 1.17 -14.87
C ARG A 74 25.07 2.55 -14.84
N ASN A 75 25.76 3.52 -14.24
CA ASN A 75 25.44 4.93 -14.39
C ASN A 75 25.78 5.35 -15.82
N LYS A 76 24.80 5.89 -16.55
CA LYS A 76 24.97 6.36 -17.93
C LYS A 76 25.15 7.88 -18.03
N TRP A 77 25.01 8.58 -16.91
CA TRP A 77 24.90 10.05 -16.86
C TRP A 77 26.12 10.71 -16.24
N GLN A 78 26.84 9.99 -15.39
CA GLN A 78 28.07 10.46 -14.75
C GLN A 78 29.19 9.43 -14.97
N SER A 79 30.40 9.94 -15.13
CA SER A 79 31.64 9.17 -15.17
C SER A 79 32.00 8.61 -13.79
N MET A 80 32.96 7.68 -13.76
CA MET A 80 33.44 7.11 -12.49
C MET A 80 34.16 8.16 -11.64
N GLU A 81 34.85 9.10 -12.29
CA GLU A 81 35.55 10.21 -11.66
C GLU A 81 34.56 11.18 -10.99
N GLU A 82 33.47 11.52 -11.67
CA GLU A 82 32.41 12.39 -11.13
C GLU A 82 31.69 11.76 -9.92
N CYS A 83 31.59 10.43 -9.90
CA CYS A 83 30.98 9.68 -8.79
C CYS A 83 32.01 9.02 -7.85
N ALA A 84 33.25 9.51 -7.79
CA ALA A 84 34.31 8.86 -7.01
C ALA A 84 34.00 8.79 -5.50
N GLY A 85 33.15 9.69 -4.98
CA GLY A 85 32.68 9.70 -3.59
C GLY A 85 31.52 8.76 -3.28
N HIS A 86 30.96 8.07 -4.29
CA HIS A 86 29.90 7.08 -4.07
C HIS A 86 30.49 5.77 -3.52
N PRO A 87 29.72 4.96 -2.78
CA PRO A 87 30.17 3.64 -2.30
C PRO A 87 30.56 2.69 -3.44
N PHE A 88 29.89 2.81 -4.59
CA PHE A 88 30.16 2.03 -5.79
C PHE A 88 30.19 2.93 -7.04
N PRO A 89 31.30 3.65 -7.28
CA PRO A 89 31.42 4.63 -8.37
C PRO A 89 31.03 4.06 -9.74
N GLY A 90 30.29 4.85 -10.52
CA GLY A 90 29.83 4.47 -11.86
C GLY A 90 28.67 3.46 -11.91
N THR A 91 28.10 3.09 -10.76
CA THR A 91 26.94 2.20 -10.67
C THR A 91 25.92 2.68 -9.64
N PHE A 92 24.72 2.12 -9.68
CA PHE A 92 23.68 2.33 -8.67
C PHE A 92 22.90 1.03 -8.39
N PRO A 93 22.29 0.88 -7.21
CA PRO A 93 21.60 -0.34 -6.83
C PRO A 93 20.23 -0.43 -7.50
N VAL A 94 19.86 -1.64 -7.90
CA VAL A 94 18.54 -2.00 -8.44
C VAL A 94 18.01 -3.19 -7.66
N VAL A 95 16.81 -3.07 -7.08
CA VAL A 95 16.16 -4.16 -6.36
C VAL A 95 15.30 -4.95 -7.35
N VAL A 96 15.78 -6.11 -7.76
CA VAL A 96 15.05 -6.99 -8.69
C VAL A 96 14.06 -7.83 -7.90
N THR A 97 12.79 -7.74 -8.30
CA THR A 97 11.65 -8.40 -7.63
C THR A 97 11.13 -9.61 -8.40
N GLU A 98 11.60 -9.84 -9.63
CA GLU A 98 11.20 -10.96 -10.47
C GLU A 98 12.27 -12.05 -10.57
N ALA A 99 11.88 -13.19 -11.13
CA ALA A 99 12.80 -14.30 -11.42
C ALA A 99 13.91 -13.89 -12.40
N MET A 100 13.58 -13.03 -13.38
CA MET A 100 14.54 -12.58 -14.39
C MET A 100 15.38 -11.40 -13.87
N ASP A 101 16.62 -11.26 -14.33
CA ASP A 101 17.55 -10.17 -13.93
C ASP A 101 17.26 -8.81 -14.60
N TRP A 102 16.02 -8.57 -15.02
CA TRP A 102 15.60 -7.31 -15.64
C TRP A 102 14.36 -6.75 -14.94
N GLY A 103 14.26 -5.42 -14.88
CA GLY A 103 13.20 -4.73 -14.14
C GLY A 103 13.51 -4.59 -12.64
N GLY A 104 12.52 -4.15 -11.88
CA GLY A 104 12.62 -3.96 -10.43
C GLY A 104 12.55 -2.52 -9.95
N TRP A 105 12.66 -2.36 -8.64
CA TRP A 105 12.61 -1.08 -7.94
C TRP A 105 13.93 -0.33 -8.09
N ARG A 106 13.86 0.94 -8.49
CA ARG A 106 15.03 1.80 -8.74
C ARG A 106 14.80 3.19 -8.19
N VAL A 107 15.89 3.82 -7.79
CA VAL A 107 15.89 5.19 -7.30
C VAL A 107 16.32 6.12 -8.44
N PRO A 108 15.73 7.33 -8.58
CA PRO A 108 16.20 8.32 -9.54
C PRO A 108 17.68 8.66 -9.36
N ALA A 109 18.40 8.94 -10.45
CA ALA A 109 19.84 9.24 -10.40
C ALA A 109 20.16 10.42 -9.46
N ALA A 110 19.37 11.50 -9.53
CA ALA A 110 19.54 12.67 -8.66
C ALA A 110 19.39 12.34 -7.16
N GLU A 111 18.54 11.37 -6.82
CA GLU A 111 18.35 10.94 -5.44
C GLU A 111 19.52 10.08 -4.93
N TYR A 112 20.07 9.23 -5.81
CA TYR A 112 21.29 8.46 -5.49
C TYR A 112 22.50 9.37 -5.30
N ASP A 113 22.69 10.36 -6.18
CA ASP A 113 23.82 11.28 -6.10
C ASP A 113 23.80 12.13 -4.82
N ARG A 114 22.60 12.48 -4.35
CA ARG A 114 22.42 13.27 -3.12
C ARG A 114 22.87 12.54 -1.85
N ASP A 115 22.55 11.26 -1.70
CA ASP A 115 22.93 10.45 -0.53
C ASP A 115 23.06 8.97 -0.90
N PRO A 116 24.18 8.57 -1.52
CA PRO A 116 24.33 7.23 -2.07
C PRO A 116 24.39 6.17 -0.95
N HIS A 117 24.97 6.50 0.21
CA HIS A 117 25.07 5.57 1.34
C HIS A 117 23.70 5.20 1.90
N ARG A 118 22.80 6.18 2.04
CA ARG A 118 21.42 5.93 2.46
C ARG A 118 20.67 5.07 1.46
N ILE A 119 20.80 5.35 0.17
CA ILE A 119 20.13 4.55 -0.87
C ILE A 119 20.65 3.10 -0.89
N GLU A 120 21.95 2.89 -0.73
CA GLU A 120 22.52 1.54 -0.61
C GLU A 120 21.94 0.77 0.60
N ALA A 121 21.77 1.45 1.74
CA ALA A 121 21.14 0.84 2.92
C ALA A 121 19.66 0.50 2.68
N GLN A 122 18.92 1.41 2.03
CA GLN A 122 17.52 1.17 1.66
C GLN A 122 17.38 0.00 0.68
N ALA A 123 18.27 -0.10 -0.32
CA ALA A 123 18.25 -1.22 -1.26
C ALA A 123 18.44 -2.57 -0.56
N ARG A 124 19.35 -2.65 0.43
CA ARG A 124 19.53 -3.87 1.24
C ARG A 124 18.30 -4.18 2.09
N LEU A 125 17.64 -3.17 2.66
CA LEU A 125 16.41 -3.35 3.43
C LEU A 125 15.29 -3.88 2.54
N LEU A 126 15.06 -3.22 1.39
CA LEU A 126 14.06 -3.62 0.41
C LEU A 126 14.27 -5.06 -0.07
N ALA A 127 15.51 -5.43 -0.43
CA ALA A 127 15.81 -6.79 -0.87
C ALA A 127 15.52 -7.87 0.20
N ASN A 128 15.48 -7.50 1.49
CA ASN A 128 15.10 -8.41 2.57
C ASN A 128 13.60 -8.32 2.95
N SER A 129 12.82 -7.43 2.34
CA SER A 129 11.38 -7.28 2.63
C SER A 129 10.57 -8.58 2.51
N PRO A 130 10.78 -9.47 1.52
CA PRO A 130 10.05 -10.74 1.48
C PRO A 130 10.28 -11.62 2.72
N ARG A 131 11.52 -11.67 3.23
CA ARG A 131 11.87 -12.44 4.43
C ARG A 131 11.30 -11.80 5.70
N LEU A 132 11.23 -10.47 5.74
CA LEU A 132 10.58 -9.75 6.82
C LEU A 132 9.06 -9.96 6.81
N LEU A 133 8.45 -10.05 5.62
CA LEU A 133 7.03 -10.37 5.46
C LEU A 133 6.72 -11.77 5.99
N GLU A 134 7.52 -12.77 5.62
CA GLU A 134 7.40 -14.15 6.14
C GLU A 134 7.49 -14.20 7.68
N ILE A 135 8.42 -13.45 8.28
CA ILE A 135 8.51 -13.34 9.75
C ILE A 135 7.23 -12.73 10.34
N ALA A 136 6.68 -11.70 9.71
CA ALA A 136 5.43 -11.08 10.16
C ALA A 136 4.24 -12.05 10.05
N GLU A 137 4.15 -12.84 8.97
CA GLU A 137 3.14 -13.88 8.79
C GLU A 137 3.20 -14.92 9.91
N HIS A 138 4.41 -15.41 10.23
CA HIS A 138 4.59 -16.34 11.35
C HIS A 138 4.23 -15.72 12.70
N LEU A 139 4.60 -14.45 12.95
CA LEU A 139 4.22 -13.77 14.20
C LEU A 139 2.71 -13.60 14.32
N ALA A 140 2.02 -13.24 13.24
CA ALA A 140 0.56 -13.12 13.23
C ALA A 140 -0.12 -14.47 13.44
N ALA A 141 0.41 -15.55 12.84
CA ALA A 141 -0.10 -16.90 13.03
C ALA A 141 -0.08 -17.35 14.49
N LEU A 142 0.97 -17.00 15.25
CA LEU A 142 1.09 -17.34 16.67
C LEU A 142 -0.04 -16.75 17.53
N ALA A 143 -0.60 -15.59 17.17
CA ALA A 143 -1.75 -15.02 17.90
C ALA A 143 -3.07 -15.72 17.59
N GLY A 144 -3.14 -16.49 16.50
CA GLY A 144 -4.30 -17.30 16.13
C GLY A 144 -4.31 -18.70 16.76
N GLU A 145 -3.23 -19.11 17.42
CA GLU A 145 -3.14 -20.41 18.10
C GLU A 145 -3.82 -20.38 19.48
N ASP A 146 -4.38 -21.52 19.89
CA ASP A 146 -5.00 -21.67 21.21
C ASP A 146 -3.95 -21.62 22.32
N GLY A 147 -3.80 -20.48 23.00
CA GLY A 147 -2.90 -20.33 24.13
C GLY A 147 -2.67 -18.86 24.52
N GLU A 148 -2.28 -18.62 25.77
CA GLU A 148 -1.91 -17.27 26.21
C GLU A 148 -0.47 -16.96 25.78
N LEU A 149 -0.30 -16.02 24.86
CA LEU A 149 1.02 -15.53 24.45
C LEU A 149 1.64 -14.66 25.54
N PRO A 150 2.97 -14.73 25.75
CA PRO A 150 3.67 -13.73 26.55
C PRO A 150 3.38 -12.31 26.06
N PRO A 151 3.22 -11.30 26.94
CA PRO A 151 2.77 -9.96 26.55
C PRO A 151 3.59 -9.32 25.43
N ALA A 152 4.91 -9.48 25.46
CA ALA A 152 5.80 -8.95 24.42
C ALA A 152 5.58 -9.62 23.05
N LEU A 153 5.21 -10.90 23.03
CA LEU A 153 4.93 -11.64 21.80
C LEU A 153 3.55 -11.25 21.26
N ALA A 154 2.54 -11.12 22.12
CA ALA A 154 1.22 -10.63 21.74
C ALA A 154 1.29 -9.24 21.08
N GLU A 155 2.10 -8.33 21.63
CA GLU A 155 2.32 -7.00 21.04
C GLU A 155 2.95 -7.08 19.65
N LEU A 156 3.95 -7.95 19.46
CA LEU A 156 4.60 -8.16 18.16
C LEU A 156 3.65 -8.77 17.14
N SER A 157 2.83 -9.74 17.55
CA SER A 157 1.82 -10.37 16.68
C SER A 157 0.79 -9.34 16.20
N HIS A 158 0.25 -8.50 17.08
CA HIS A 158 -0.68 -7.44 16.67
C HIS A 158 -0.05 -6.40 15.73
N ARG A 159 1.21 -6.05 15.94
CA ARG A 159 1.95 -5.18 15.01
C ARG A 159 2.14 -5.85 13.65
N ALA A 160 2.46 -7.14 13.65
CA ALA A 160 2.60 -7.92 12.43
C ALA A 160 1.26 -7.99 11.66
N GLU A 161 0.15 -8.26 12.33
CA GLU A 161 -1.21 -8.23 11.73
C GLU A 161 -1.51 -6.88 11.07
N SER A 162 -1.17 -5.77 11.72
CA SER A 162 -1.37 -4.43 11.15
C SER A 162 -0.53 -4.23 9.88
N ILE A 163 0.74 -4.64 9.89
CA ILE A 163 1.63 -4.53 8.73
C ILE A 163 1.12 -5.41 7.58
N LEU A 164 0.73 -6.65 7.87
CA LEU A 164 0.17 -7.57 6.89
C LEU A 164 -1.11 -7.03 6.28
N LYS A 165 -1.98 -6.41 7.08
CA LYS A 165 -3.17 -5.73 6.58
C LYS A 165 -2.78 -4.64 5.58
N ASP A 166 -1.83 -3.78 5.90
CA ASP A 166 -1.42 -2.70 5.00
C ASP A 166 -0.76 -3.20 3.71
N VAL A 167 0.05 -4.26 3.79
CA VAL A 167 0.68 -4.87 2.61
C VAL A 167 -0.34 -5.58 1.72
N ASN A 168 -1.26 -6.34 2.33
CA ASN A 168 -2.22 -7.19 1.62
C ASN A 168 -3.55 -6.48 1.31
N THR A 169 -3.61 -5.15 1.40
CA THR A 169 -4.83 -4.38 1.08
C THR A 169 -4.63 -3.56 -0.18
N LYS A 170 -5.45 -3.83 -1.20
CA LYS A 170 -5.56 -3.01 -2.40
C LYS A 170 -6.95 -2.37 -2.54
N PRO A 171 -7.09 -1.32 -3.35
CA PRO A 171 -8.40 -0.79 -3.71
C PRO A 171 -9.20 -1.85 -4.47
N ALA A 172 -10.42 -2.14 -4.03
CA ALA A 172 -11.35 -2.99 -4.78
C ALA A 172 -11.59 -2.41 -6.19
N LYS A 173 -11.79 -3.30 -7.19
CA LYS A 173 -12.17 -2.85 -8.54
C LYS A 173 -13.47 -2.03 -8.47
N ARG A 174 -13.42 -0.81 -9.02
CA ARG A 174 -14.60 0.07 -9.14
C ARG A 174 -15.60 -0.57 -10.09
N GLY A 175 -16.88 -0.62 -9.68
CA GLY A 175 -17.96 -1.18 -10.50
C GLY A 175 -18.52 -2.54 -10.07
N GLY A 176 -18.14 -3.06 -8.91
CA GLY A 176 -18.77 -4.23 -8.30
C GLY A 176 -19.90 -3.89 -7.34
N ALA A 177 -20.81 -2.96 -7.67
CA ALA A 177 -22.10 -2.98 -6.99
C ALA A 177 -22.71 -4.35 -7.32
N ALA A 178 -22.79 -5.23 -6.32
CA ALA A 178 -23.48 -6.50 -6.46
C ALA A 178 -24.84 -6.21 -7.10
N ARG A 179 -25.04 -6.66 -8.34
CA ARG A 179 -26.39 -6.74 -8.90
C ARG A 179 -27.18 -7.55 -7.87
N PRO A 180 -28.31 -7.05 -7.37
CA PRO A 180 -29.19 -7.90 -6.58
C PRO A 180 -29.48 -9.13 -7.44
N GLN A 181 -29.21 -10.32 -6.90
CA GLN A 181 -29.70 -11.55 -7.51
C GLN A 181 -31.21 -11.37 -7.63
N ALA A 182 -31.70 -11.33 -8.87
CA ALA A 182 -33.13 -11.38 -9.13
C ALA A 182 -33.63 -12.73 -8.62
N ALA A 183 -34.71 -12.68 -7.83
CA ALA A 183 -35.43 -13.84 -7.32
C ALA A 183 -35.94 -14.74 -8.46
#